data_AF-A0A8S4PKR8-F1
#
_entry.id   AF-A0A8S4PKR8-F1
#
_cell.length_a   1.000
_cell.length_b   1.000
_cell.length_c   1.000
_cell.angle_alpha   90.00
_cell.angle_beta   90.00
_cell.angle_gamma   90.00
#
_symmetry.space_group_name_H-M   'P 1'
#
loop_
_entity.id
_entity.type
_entity.pdbx_description
1 polymer ?
#
loop_
_entity_poly.entity_id
_entity_poly.type
_entity_poly.pdbx_seq_one_letter_code
_entity_poly.pdbx_strand_id
1 'polypeptide(L)'
;MSLPTSSITQEVLESLKTHMCTYSGHLSSCLQWSPFMYKFKNREFKGQPDFIHVAPVPDAYRGIFRDMDHVGEDLAALYASEVDKLIAGIHKKGRDVCAYIAESMQSCGGQVIPPKGYFQNVYNSVRKAGGVCIADEVQVGFGRVGKHMWSFQCDGVVPDIVTMGKPMGNGHPVACVATTQAIADSFSDQGMEYFNTCGGNPVSGAIALAVLEAIDNDHLLQNATQIGDYVMEKCRELQNKHYIIGDIRGRGMFLGIDLVKDRITREPDTLGTKYVVNRLREERVLLRSDGPFNNILKFKPPMCFNMKDADRMIATLDKIFTEIEDISTVHKYNADIEEREKYHFHPTSQISVKPTSKSKL
;
A
#
# COMPACT_ATOMS: atom_id res chain seq x y z
N MET A 1 26.36 -24.68 26.59
CA MET A 1 26.12 -24.83 25.14
C MET A 1 25.19 -23.71 24.71
N SER A 2 25.77 -22.64 24.18
CA SER A 2 25.04 -21.51 23.60
C SER A 2 24.48 -21.92 22.24
N LEU A 3 23.18 -21.72 22.03
CA LEU A 3 22.56 -21.89 20.72
C LEU A 3 23.13 -20.82 19.75
N PRO A 4 23.46 -21.18 18.50
CA PRO A 4 23.90 -20.20 17.53
C PRO A 4 22.68 -19.42 17.02
N THR A 5 22.68 -18.12 17.28
CA THR A 5 21.83 -17.16 16.57
C THR A 5 22.24 -17.17 15.10
N SER A 6 21.40 -17.73 14.24
CA SER A 6 21.64 -17.78 12.80
C SER A 6 21.65 -16.37 12.21
N SER A 7 22.75 -16.05 11.54
CA SER A 7 22.92 -14.87 10.70
C SER A 7 22.01 -15.01 9.49
N ILE A 8 20.86 -14.34 9.52
CA ILE A 8 20.09 -14.05 8.31
C ILE A 8 20.99 -13.16 7.44
N THR A 9 21.37 -13.64 6.26
CA THR A 9 22.22 -12.88 5.32
C THR A 9 21.46 -11.65 4.79
N GLN A 10 22.19 -10.61 4.38
CA GLN A 10 21.60 -9.37 3.86
C GLN A 10 20.72 -9.64 2.61
N GLU A 11 21.09 -10.63 1.80
CA GLU A 11 20.28 -11.14 0.68
C GLU A 11 18.95 -11.75 1.13
N VAL A 12 18.89 -12.47 2.26
CA VAL A 12 17.63 -12.99 2.81
C VAL A 12 16.77 -11.85 3.35
N LEU A 13 17.37 -10.81 3.96
CA LEU A 13 16.64 -9.61 4.37
C LEU A 13 16.11 -8.79 3.17
N GLU A 14 16.85 -8.74 2.06
CA GLU A 14 16.43 -8.08 0.81
C GLU A 14 15.38 -8.89 0.05
N SER A 15 15.47 -10.22 0.07
CA SER A 15 14.44 -11.14 -0.41
C SER A 15 13.15 -11.00 0.41
N LEU A 16 13.22 -10.95 1.74
CA LEU A 16 12.03 -10.76 2.58
C LEU A 16 11.32 -9.43 2.32
N LYS A 17 12.07 -8.38 1.94
CA LYS A 17 11.51 -7.07 1.59
C LYS A 17 10.62 -7.12 0.34
N THR A 18 10.94 -7.92 -0.67
CA THR A 18 10.15 -7.99 -1.92
C THR A 18 8.88 -8.84 -1.80
N HIS A 19 8.80 -9.73 -0.81
CA HIS A 19 7.68 -10.67 -0.65
C HIS A 19 6.63 -10.23 0.39
N MET A 20 6.94 -9.25 1.23
CA MET A 20 6.14 -8.91 2.41
C MET A 20 5.61 -7.48 2.37
N CYS A 21 4.64 -7.22 1.50
CA CYS A 21 4.19 -5.86 1.20
C CYS A 21 2.76 -5.50 1.63
N THR A 22 1.93 -6.49 1.99
CA THR A 22 0.54 -6.26 2.40
C THR A 22 0.45 -5.57 3.76
N TYR A 23 -0.43 -4.58 3.87
CA TYR A 23 -0.76 -3.91 5.13
C TYR A 23 -2.27 -3.73 5.30
N SER A 24 -2.84 -4.39 6.32
CA SER A 24 -4.28 -4.39 6.60
C SER A 24 -4.64 -3.79 7.97
N GLY A 25 -3.71 -3.08 8.62
CA GLY A 25 -3.97 -2.33 9.85
C GLY A 25 -2.96 -2.57 10.97
N HIS A 26 -3.30 -2.08 12.17
CA HIS A 26 -2.41 -2.06 13.33
C HIS A 26 -2.99 -2.75 14.58
N LEU A 27 -4.18 -3.35 14.49
CA LEU A 27 -4.71 -4.22 15.55
C LEU A 27 -3.94 -5.54 15.59
N SER A 28 -3.93 -6.24 16.73
CA SER A 28 -3.16 -7.48 16.91
C SER A 28 -3.45 -8.53 15.83
N SER A 29 -4.72 -8.72 15.46
CA SER A 29 -5.11 -9.63 14.35
C SER A 29 -4.65 -9.11 12.98
N CYS A 30 -4.81 -7.81 12.71
CA CYS A 30 -4.34 -7.20 11.47
C CYS A 30 -2.82 -7.33 11.29
N LEU A 31 -2.06 -7.18 12.37
CA LEU A 31 -0.61 -7.35 12.36
C LEU A 31 -0.21 -8.78 11.98
N GLN A 32 -0.99 -9.79 12.37
CA GLN A 32 -0.73 -11.19 12.03
C GLN A 32 -0.86 -11.49 10.54
N TRP A 33 -1.63 -10.73 9.77
CA TRP A 33 -1.73 -10.89 8.30
C TRP A 33 -1.22 -9.67 7.53
N SER A 34 -0.39 -8.83 8.17
CA SER A 34 0.30 -7.71 7.53
C SER A 34 1.81 -7.95 7.47
N PRO A 35 2.32 -8.77 6.52
CA PRO A 35 3.74 -9.07 6.38
C PRO A 35 4.64 -7.83 6.31
N PHE A 36 4.14 -6.70 5.79
CA PHE A 36 4.87 -5.43 5.79
C PHE A 36 5.36 -5.02 7.18
N MET A 37 4.66 -5.43 8.24
CA MET A 37 5.01 -5.12 9.61
C MET A 37 6.05 -6.06 10.22
N TYR A 38 6.33 -7.22 9.62
CA TYR A 38 7.24 -8.22 10.21
C TYR A 38 8.69 -7.74 10.30
N LYS A 39 9.07 -6.77 9.46
CA LYS A 39 10.37 -6.10 9.50
C LYS A 39 10.55 -5.18 10.70
N PHE A 40 9.46 -4.67 11.27
CA PHE A 40 9.48 -3.82 12.46
C PHE A 40 9.41 -4.71 13.69
N LYS A 41 10.57 -5.23 14.14
CA LYS A 41 10.66 -5.99 15.39
C LYS A 41 10.17 -5.13 16.56
N ASN A 42 8.99 -5.43 17.09
CA ASN A 42 8.50 -4.90 18.36
C ASN A 42 8.28 -6.05 19.36
N ARG A 43 8.25 -5.74 20.66
CA ARG A 43 8.31 -6.74 21.75
C ARG A 43 7.16 -7.76 21.75
N GLU A 44 6.08 -7.50 21.02
CA GLU A 44 4.86 -8.32 21.02
C GLU A 44 4.70 -9.21 19.79
N PHE A 45 5.37 -8.91 18.67
CA PHE A 45 5.21 -9.67 17.43
C PHE A 45 6.32 -10.71 17.24
N LYS A 46 5.99 -11.99 17.42
CA LYS A 46 6.95 -13.12 17.36
C LYS A 46 7.23 -13.65 15.95
N GLY A 47 6.71 -12.99 14.91
CA GLY A 47 6.81 -13.44 13.51
C GLY A 47 5.48 -13.96 12.96
N GLN A 48 5.51 -14.45 11.72
CA GLN A 48 4.34 -14.99 11.02
C GLN A 48 3.72 -16.16 11.81
N PRO A 49 2.44 -16.12 12.18
CA PRO A 49 1.78 -17.27 12.79
C PRO A 49 1.67 -18.45 11.84
N ASP A 50 1.68 -19.68 12.37
CA ASP A 50 1.62 -20.92 11.56
C ASP A 50 0.35 -21.03 10.69
N PHE A 51 -0.71 -20.31 11.04
CA PHE A 51 -1.98 -20.27 10.29
C PHE A 51 -2.04 -19.19 9.22
N ILE A 52 -0.99 -18.38 9.08
CA ILE A 52 -0.87 -17.38 8.03
C ILE A 52 0.10 -17.91 6.99
N HIS A 53 -0.26 -17.75 5.72
CA HIS A 53 0.56 -18.13 4.57
C HIS A 53 0.72 -16.89 3.69
N VAL A 54 1.97 -16.56 3.33
CA VAL A 54 2.29 -15.35 2.55
C VAL A 54 2.62 -15.76 1.13
N ALA A 55 1.75 -15.38 0.20
CA ALA A 55 2.03 -15.52 -1.23
C ALA A 55 3.03 -14.43 -1.69
N PRO A 56 3.86 -14.71 -2.71
CA PRO A 56 4.69 -13.68 -3.33
C PRO A 56 3.85 -12.51 -3.83
N VAL A 57 4.39 -11.30 -3.69
CA VAL A 57 3.75 -10.09 -4.20
C VAL A 57 3.70 -10.17 -5.72
N PRO A 58 2.51 -10.03 -6.36
CA PRO A 58 2.35 -10.07 -7.81
C PRO A 58 2.80 -8.75 -8.46
N ASP A 59 4.08 -8.40 -8.28
CA ASP A 59 4.72 -7.22 -8.85
C ASP A 59 5.53 -7.60 -10.10
N ALA A 60 5.00 -7.27 -11.28
CA ALA A 60 5.67 -7.54 -12.54
C ALA A 60 7.00 -6.76 -12.73
N TYR A 61 7.26 -5.71 -11.95
CA TYR A 61 8.47 -4.92 -12.08
C TYR A 61 9.61 -5.44 -11.19
N ARG A 62 9.35 -5.79 -9.93
CA ARG A 62 10.42 -6.23 -8.99
C ARG A 62 10.16 -7.57 -8.31
N GLY A 63 8.99 -8.15 -8.47
CA GLY A 63 8.65 -9.43 -7.86
C GLY A 63 9.44 -10.61 -8.44
N ILE A 64 9.09 -11.82 -8.00
CA ILE A 64 9.80 -13.04 -8.39
C ILE A 64 9.62 -13.44 -9.87
N PHE A 65 8.56 -12.96 -10.52
CA PHE A 65 8.33 -13.15 -11.95
C PHE A 65 8.23 -11.76 -12.58
N ARG A 66 9.35 -11.30 -13.14
CA ARG A 66 9.45 -9.97 -13.76
C ARG A 66 9.05 -10.03 -15.23
N ASP A 67 8.40 -8.97 -15.69
CA ASP A 67 8.04 -8.78 -17.11
C ASP A 67 9.23 -8.91 -18.07
N MET A 68 10.42 -8.45 -17.67
CA MET A 68 11.64 -8.54 -18.48
C MET A 68 12.23 -9.95 -18.55
N ASP A 69 11.99 -10.79 -17.54
CA ASP A 69 12.56 -12.15 -17.44
C ASP A 69 11.60 -13.20 -18.03
N HIS A 70 10.32 -12.87 -18.15
CA HIS A 70 9.22 -13.76 -18.56
C HIS A 70 8.45 -13.19 -19.76
N VAL A 71 9.17 -12.74 -20.79
CA VAL A 71 8.57 -12.12 -21.98
C VAL A 71 7.69 -13.11 -22.72
N GLY A 72 6.41 -12.77 -22.87
CA GLY A 72 5.41 -13.59 -23.56
C GLY A 72 4.79 -14.70 -22.69
N GLU A 73 5.21 -14.85 -21.44
CA GLU A 73 4.57 -15.75 -20.49
C GLU A 73 3.37 -15.08 -19.80
N ASP A 74 2.46 -15.90 -19.29
CA ASP A 74 1.34 -15.44 -18.48
C ASP A 74 1.78 -15.23 -17.02
N LEU A 75 2.24 -14.02 -16.71
CA LEU A 75 2.62 -13.64 -15.34
C LEU A 75 1.49 -13.86 -14.33
N ALA A 76 0.23 -13.68 -14.72
CA ALA A 76 -0.90 -13.89 -13.82
C ALA A 76 -1.03 -15.37 -13.44
N ALA A 77 -0.84 -16.28 -14.39
CA ALA A 77 -0.81 -17.71 -14.12
C ALA A 77 0.40 -18.12 -13.27
N LEU A 78 1.59 -17.58 -13.54
CA LEU A 78 2.80 -17.86 -12.75
C LEU A 78 2.61 -17.48 -11.28
N TYR A 79 2.18 -16.24 -11.01
CA TYR A 79 1.91 -15.79 -9.64
C TYR A 79 0.76 -16.54 -8.97
N ALA A 80 -0.32 -16.85 -9.70
CA ALA A 80 -1.42 -17.63 -9.14
C ALA A 80 -1.00 -19.07 -8.77
N SER A 81 -0.07 -19.66 -9.53
CA SER A 81 0.46 -21.00 -9.23
C SER A 81 1.21 -21.06 -7.89
N GLU A 82 1.77 -19.96 -7.42
CA GLU A 82 2.38 -19.89 -6.07
C GLU A 82 1.32 -19.95 -4.99
N VAL A 83 0.12 -19.40 -5.23
CA VAL A 83 -1.01 -19.57 -4.32
C VAL A 83 -1.50 -21.02 -4.34
N ASP A 84 -1.56 -21.67 -5.50
CA ASP A 84 -1.92 -23.10 -5.61
C ASP A 84 -0.95 -23.99 -4.84
N LYS A 85 0.36 -23.71 -4.91
CA LYS A 85 1.40 -24.42 -4.14
C LYS A 85 1.19 -24.26 -2.64
N LEU A 86 0.82 -23.06 -2.18
CA LEU A 86 0.50 -22.81 -0.77
C LEU A 86 -0.73 -23.60 -0.33
N ILE A 87 -1.81 -23.57 -1.11
CA ILE A 87 -3.05 -24.33 -0.85
C ILE A 87 -2.74 -25.83 -0.75
N ALA A 88 -2.00 -26.38 -1.71
CA ALA A 88 -1.60 -27.79 -1.70
C ALA A 88 -0.76 -28.13 -0.45
N GLY A 89 0.16 -27.24 -0.07
CA GLY A 89 0.97 -27.38 1.14
C GLY A 89 0.16 -27.34 2.44
N ILE A 90 -0.91 -26.54 2.48
CA ILE A 90 -1.86 -26.46 3.61
C ILE A 90 -2.62 -27.79 3.74
N HIS A 91 -3.20 -28.28 2.65
CA HIS A 91 -3.93 -29.56 2.64
C HIS A 91 -3.03 -30.75 2.99
N LYS A 92 -1.78 -30.77 2.50
CA LYS A 92 -0.81 -31.83 2.85
C LYS A 92 -0.53 -31.93 4.36
N LYS A 93 -0.74 -30.83 5.09
CA LYS A 93 -0.61 -30.79 6.56
C LYS A 93 -1.93 -31.12 7.29
N GLY A 94 -2.96 -31.56 6.57
CA GLY A 94 -4.28 -31.88 7.14
C GLY A 94 -5.03 -30.64 7.63
N ARG A 95 -4.82 -29.49 6.98
CA ARG A 95 -5.46 -28.20 7.30
C ARG A 95 -6.22 -27.71 6.09
N ASP A 96 -7.17 -26.80 6.30
CA ASP A 96 -7.98 -26.19 5.24
C ASP A 96 -7.68 -24.69 5.07
N VAL A 97 -8.13 -24.13 3.95
CA VAL A 97 -8.00 -22.72 3.61
C VAL A 97 -9.27 -21.98 4.03
N CYS A 98 -9.13 -21.01 4.95
CA CYS A 98 -10.25 -20.20 5.40
C CYS A 98 -10.52 -19.01 4.45
N ALA A 99 -9.49 -18.21 4.17
CA ALA A 99 -9.64 -17.03 3.32
C ALA A 99 -8.33 -16.66 2.61
N TYR A 100 -8.48 -15.98 1.48
CA TYR A 100 -7.42 -15.19 0.85
C TYR A 100 -7.78 -13.72 1.01
N ILE A 101 -6.83 -12.91 1.48
CA ILE A 101 -6.99 -11.45 1.63
C ILE A 101 -5.90 -10.72 0.84
N ALA A 102 -6.30 -9.72 0.07
CA ALA A 102 -5.37 -8.84 -0.62
C ALA A 102 -5.95 -7.44 -0.79
N GLU A 103 -5.07 -6.43 -0.73
CA GLU A 103 -5.37 -5.11 -1.28
C GLU A 103 -5.56 -5.25 -2.80
N SER A 104 -6.66 -4.73 -3.36
CA SER A 104 -6.91 -4.80 -4.82
C SER A 104 -5.79 -4.13 -5.63
N MET A 105 -5.16 -3.10 -5.06
CA MET A 105 -3.84 -2.61 -5.46
C MET A 105 -3.05 -2.30 -4.19
N GLN A 106 -1.84 -2.83 -4.06
CA GLN A 106 -1.09 -2.68 -2.81
C GLN A 106 -0.55 -1.26 -2.65
N SER A 107 -0.88 -0.59 -1.55
CA SER A 107 -0.37 0.74 -1.26
C SER A 107 1.05 0.69 -0.71
N CYS A 108 1.23 0.17 0.51
CA CYS A 108 2.54 0.13 1.16
C CYS A 108 3.58 -0.72 0.40
N GLY A 109 3.10 -1.65 -0.42
CA GLY A 109 3.92 -2.41 -1.37
C GLY A 109 4.52 -1.60 -2.52
N GLY A 110 4.08 -0.35 -2.70
CA GLY A 110 4.60 0.52 -3.74
C GLY A 110 3.70 0.58 -4.97
N GLN A 111 2.40 0.76 -4.74
CA GLN A 111 1.40 1.00 -5.79
C GLN A 111 1.31 -0.15 -6.81
N VAL A 112 1.42 -1.39 -6.32
CA VAL A 112 1.48 -2.59 -7.15
C VAL A 112 0.10 -2.89 -7.75
N ILE A 113 0.10 -3.13 -9.07
CA ILE A 113 -1.06 -3.64 -9.81
C ILE A 113 -0.76 -5.10 -10.14
N PRO A 114 -1.55 -6.05 -9.63
CA PRO A 114 -1.39 -7.45 -10.01
C PRO A 114 -1.57 -7.64 -11.53
N PRO A 115 -0.84 -8.58 -12.17
CA PRO A 115 -1.02 -8.88 -13.59
C PRO A 115 -2.47 -9.23 -13.91
N LYS A 116 -2.94 -8.81 -15.10
CA LYS A 116 -4.33 -9.03 -15.53
C LYS A 116 -4.67 -10.53 -15.48
N GLY A 117 -5.75 -10.86 -14.76
CA GLY A 117 -6.19 -12.25 -14.57
C GLY A 117 -5.70 -12.90 -13.26
N TYR A 118 -4.76 -12.28 -12.54
CA TYR A 118 -4.21 -12.83 -11.29
C TYR A 118 -5.30 -13.13 -10.27
N PHE A 119 -6.13 -12.13 -9.94
CA PHE A 119 -7.20 -12.32 -8.96
C PHE A 119 -8.25 -13.32 -9.42
N GLN A 120 -8.56 -13.39 -10.72
CA GLN A 120 -9.50 -14.36 -11.25
C GLN A 120 -9.00 -15.80 -11.01
N ASN A 121 -7.71 -16.05 -11.29
CA ASN A 121 -7.09 -17.35 -11.06
C ASN A 121 -7.04 -17.68 -9.57
N VAL A 122 -6.58 -16.75 -8.73
CA VAL A 122 -6.48 -16.95 -7.27
C VAL A 122 -7.84 -17.20 -6.64
N TYR A 123 -8.87 -16.41 -6.98
CA TYR A 123 -10.20 -16.56 -6.40
C TYR A 123 -10.82 -17.91 -6.78
N ASN A 124 -10.60 -18.36 -8.02
CA ASN A 124 -11.03 -19.68 -8.45
C ASN A 124 -10.36 -20.80 -7.62
N SER A 125 -9.05 -20.71 -7.39
CA SER A 125 -8.32 -21.70 -6.60
C SER A 125 -8.73 -21.72 -5.13
N VAL A 126 -8.87 -20.54 -4.51
CA VAL A 126 -9.28 -20.41 -3.10
C VAL A 126 -10.68 -20.96 -2.87
N ARG A 127 -11.64 -20.62 -3.75
CA ARG A 127 -13.01 -21.14 -3.66
C ARG A 127 -13.10 -22.64 -3.88
N LYS A 128 -12.29 -23.19 -4.80
CA LYS A 128 -12.16 -24.65 -4.97
C LYS A 128 -11.63 -25.35 -3.72
N ALA A 129 -10.82 -24.67 -2.91
CA ALA A 129 -10.31 -25.15 -1.63
C ALA A 129 -11.28 -24.90 -0.46
N GLY A 130 -12.48 -24.35 -0.71
CA GLY A 130 -13.50 -24.07 0.31
C GLY A 130 -13.32 -22.74 1.05
N GLY A 131 -12.34 -21.91 0.67
CA GLY A 131 -12.09 -20.61 1.27
C GLY A 131 -12.86 -19.46 0.61
N VAL A 132 -12.86 -18.30 1.27
CA VAL A 132 -13.45 -17.05 0.76
C VAL A 132 -12.40 -16.03 0.32
N CYS A 133 -12.77 -15.13 -0.58
CA CYS A 133 -11.89 -14.11 -1.14
C CYS A 133 -12.25 -12.72 -0.61
N ILE A 134 -11.30 -12.06 0.03
CA ILE A 134 -11.43 -10.74 0.67
C ILE A 134 -10.66 -9.71 -0.15
N ALA A 135 -11.37 -8.69 -0.65
CA ALA A 135 -10.76 -7.51 -1.25
C ALA A 135 -10.65 -6.39 -0.20
N ASP A 136 -9.42 -5.97 0.10
CA ASP A 136 -9.14 -4.79 0.91
C ASP A 136 -9.14 -3.54 0.03
N GLU A 137 -10.25 -2.81 0.07
CA GLU A 137 -10.49 -1.57 -0.68
C GLU A 137 -10.24 -0.32 0.18
N VAL A 138 -9.65 -0.46 1.38
CA VAL A 138 -9.50 0.63 2.35
C VAL A 138 -8.69 1.82 1.80
N GLN A 139 -7.75 1.59 0.86
CA GLN A 139 -6.99 2.67 0.21
C GLN A 139 -7.53 3.05 -1.18
N VAL A 140 -8.19 2.11 -1.86
CA VAL A 140 -8.37 2.13 -3.33
C VAL A 140 -9.83 2.09 -3.78
N GLY A 141 -10.76 2.00 -2.83
CA GLY A 141 -12.19 2.17 -3.10
C GLY A 141 -12.61 3.63 -3.26
N PHE A 142 -13.93 3.85 -3.34
CA PHE A 142 -14.57 5.16 -3.49
C PHE A 142 -14.08 5.96 -4.70
N GLY A 143 -13.96 5.32 -5.86
CA GLY A 143 -13.68 6.01 -7.13
C GLY A 143 -12.21 6.37 -7.38
N ARG A 144 -11.32 6.03 -6.45
CA ARG A 144 -9.88 6.37 -6.50
C ARG A 144 -9.21 5.95 -7.81
N VAL A 145 -9.61 4.81 -8.36
CA VAL A 145 -9.08 4.23 -9.62
C VAL A 145 -9.67 4.86 -10.89
N GLY A 146 -10.59 5.83 -10.75
CA GLY A 146 -11.23 6.52 -11.85
C GLY A 146 -12.48 5.81 -12.34
N LYS A 147 -12.34 4.94 -13.35
CA LYS A 147 -13.45 4.35 -14.12
C LYS A 147 -14.44 3.52 -13.29
N HIS A 148 -14.07 3.13 -12.08
CA HIS A 148 -14.84 2.24 -11.21
C HIS A 148 -14.88 2.77 -9.78
N MET A 149 -15.98 2.47 -9.07
CA MET A 149 -16.11 2.81 -7.65
C MET A 149 -15.15 1.97 -6.80
N TRP A 150 -14.93 0.72 -7.18
CA TRP A 150 -14.06 -0.23 -6.47
C TRP A 150 -12.95 -0.73 -7.37
N SER A 151 -11.73 -0.86 -6.82
CA SER A 151 -10.56 -1.24 -7.59
C SER A 151 -10.66 -2.66 -8.17
N PHE A 152 -11.24 -3.61 -7.42
CA PHE A 152 -11.42 -4.99 -7.89
C PHE A 152 -12.24 -5.09 -9.19
N GLN A 153 -13.09 -4.10 -9.50
CA GLN A 153 -13.90 -4.08 -10.73
C GLN A 153 -13.02 -3.89 -11.98
N CYS A 154 -11.87 -3.23 -11.84
CA CYS A 154 -10.90 -3.08 -12.92
C CYS A 154 -10.35 -4.44 -13.40
N ASP A 155 -10.36 -5.46 -12.54
CA ASP A 155 -9.87 -6.81 -12.82
C ASP A 155 -11.01 -7.81 -13.11
N GLY A 156 -12.25 -7.32 -13.14
CA GLY A 156 -13.44 -8.11 -13.51
C GLY A 156 -13.83 -9.17 -12.49
N VAL A 157 -13.35 -9.08 -11.25
CA VAL A 157 -13.65 -10.06 -10.19
C VAL A 157 -14.73 -9.54 -9.24
N VAL A 158 -15.41 -10.47 -8.57
CA VAL A 158 -16.34 -10.17 -7.48
C VAL A 158 -15.84 -10.88 -6.23
N PRO A 159 -15.36 -10.17 -5.19
CA PRO A 159 -14.92 -10.77 -3.93
C PRO A 159 -16.12 -11.23 -3.09
N ASP A 160 -15.87 -12.13 -2.16
CA ASP A 160 -16.88 -12.63 -1.21
C ASP A 160 -17.07 -11.67 -0.04
N ILE A 161 -16.00 -10.94 0.33
CA ILE A 161 -15.97 -9.91 1.38
C ILE A 161 -15.19 -8.69 0.86
N VAL A 162 -15.68 -7.48 1.14
CA VAL A 162 -14.98 -6.22 0.86
C VAL A 162 -14.79 -5.44 2.16
N THR A 163 -13.57 -5.01 2.44
CA THR A 163 -13.30 -4.08 3.54
C THR A 163 -13.11 -2.66 3.00
N MET A 164 -13.71 -1.68 3.66
CA MET A 164 -13.63 -0.27 3.26
C MET A 164 -13.55 0.64 4.49
N GLY A 165 -12.89 1.78 4.34
CA GLY A 165 -12.54 2.65 5.47
C GLY A 165 -12.14 4.03 5.00
N LYS A 166 -10.90 4.46 5.28
CA LYS A 166 -10.30 5.79 5.02
C LYS A 166 -11.15 6.77 4.18
N PRO A 167 -11.41 6.56 2.86
CA PRO A 167 -12.09 7.56 2.05
C PRO A 167 -13.57 7.72 2.40
N MET A 168 -14.21 6.67 2.94
CA MET A 168 -15.64 6.60 3.29
C MET A 168 -16.10 7.77 4.18
N GLY A 169 -15.24 8.24 5.09
CA GLY A 169 -15.56 9.34 5.99
C GLY A 169 -14.90 10.65 5.65
N ASN A 170 -14.15 10.74 4.55
CA ASN A 170 -13.31 11.90 4.22
C ASN A 170 -12.47 12.40 5.43
N GLY A 171 -11.92 11.47 6.21
CA GLY A 171 -11.16 11.75 7.44
C GLY A 171 -11.92 11.49 8.75
N HIS A 172 -13.25 11.43 8.74
CA HIS A 172 -14.05 11.01 9.89
C HIS A 172 -13.92 9.49 10.14
N PRO A 173 -13.85 9.01 11.40
CA PRO A 173 -13.78 7.58 11.69
C PRO A 173 -15.06 6.82 11.30
N VAL A 174 -15.00 6.17 10.15
CA VAL A 174 -16.02 5.23 9.68
C VAL A 174 -15.36 4.18 8.78
N ALA A 175 -15.82 2.94 8.91
CA ALA A 175 -15.41 1.81 8.11
C ALA A 175 -16.59 0.86 7.94
N CYS A 176 -16.52 -0.01 6.93
CA CYS A 176 -17.55 -0.98 6.64
C CYS A 176 -16.91 -2.28 6.14
N VAL A 177 -17.60 -3.38 6.42
CA VAL A 177 -17.35 -4.67 5.78
C VAL A 177 -18.63 -5.05 5.06
N ALA A 178 -18.53 -5.26 3.75
CA ALA A 178 -19.64 -5.78 2.94
C ALA A 178 -19.36 -7.26 2.63
N THR A 179 -20.38 -8.11 2.68
CA THR A 179 -20.26 -9.55 2.43
C THR A 179 -21.55 -10.09 1.83
N THR A 180 -21.51 -11.34 1.36
CA THR A 180 -22.71 -12.05 0.88
C THR A 180 -23.63 -12.44 2.04
N GLN A 181 -24.93 -12.61 1.72
CA GLN A 181 -25.92 -13.08 2.70
C GLN A 181 -25.52 -14.42 3.32
N ALA A 182 -25.05 -15.38 2.52
CA ALA A 182 -24.65 -16.70 3.01
C ALA A 182 -23.53 -16.64 4.07
N ILE A 183 -22.55 -15.74 3.89
CA ILE A 183 -21.48 -15.53 4.88
C ILE A 183 -22.04 -14.83 6.13
N ALA A 184 -22.89 -13.82 5.96
CA ALA A 184 -23.54 -13.13 7.09
C ALA A 184 -24.38 -14.10 7.94
N ASP A 185 -25.20 -14.95 7.30
CA ASP A 185 -26.02 -15.97 7.95
C ASP A 185 -25.15 -16.99 8.70
N SER A 186 -24.07 -17.46 8.05
CA SER A 186 -23.15 -18.41 8.69
C SER A 186 -22.49 -17.84 9.96
N PHE A 187 -22.32 -16.51 10.02
CA PHE A 187 -21.78 -15.83 11.19
C PHE A 187 -22.86 -15.67 12.27
N SER A 188 -24.09 -15.29 11.91
CA SER A 188 -25.20 -15.15 12.88
C SER A 188 -25.62 -16.48 13.50
N ASP A 189 -25.59 -17.56 12.72
CA ASP A 189 -26.03 -18.89 13.14
C ASP A 189 -25.12 -19.50 14.22
N GLN A 190 -23.90 -18.99 14.40
CA GLN A 190 -23.02 -19.42 15.49
C GLN A 190 -23.45 -18.91 16.88
N GLY A 191 -24.49 -18.07 16.94
CA GLY A 191 -25.02 -17.51 18.19
C GLY A 191 -24.12 -16.44 18.84
N MET A 192 -22.98 -16.11 18.22
CA MET A 192 -22.16 -14.98 18.63
C MET A 192 -22.67 -13.70 17.93
N GLU A 193 -23.26 -12.81 18.71
CA GLU A 193 -23.65 -11.49 18.21
C GLU A 193 -22.40 -10.64 17.92
N TYR A 194 -22.33 -10.07 16.72
CA TYR A 194 -21.37 -9.00 16.44
C TYR A 194 -21.87 -7.71 17.07
N PHE A 195 -21.24 -7.32 18.18
CA PHE A 195 -21.56 -6.08 18.88
C PHE A 195 -20.38 -5.12 18.88
N ASN A 196 -20.64 -3.84 18.59
CA ASN A 196 -19.70 -2.78 18.87
C ASN A 196 -20.44 -1.47 19.17
N THR A 197 -19.99 -0.75 20.21
CA THR A 197 -20.68 0.42 20.80
C THR A 197 -20.98 1.53 19.80
N CYS A 198 -20.11 1.72 18.81
CA CYS A 198 -20.22 2.79 17.82
C CYS A 198 -20.66 2.28 16.44
N GLY A 199 -21.11 1.03 16.36
CA GLY A 199 -21.53 0.40 15.11
C GLY A 199 -22.77 1.06 14.55
N GLY A 200 -22.76 1.36 13.25
CA GLY A 200 -23.90 2.05 12.63
C GLY A 200 -24.17 3.45 13.20
N ASN A 201 -23.14 4.15 13.71
CA ASN A 201 -23.30 5.49 14.25
C ASN A 201 -24.00 6.43 13.24
N PRO A 202 -25.14 7.07 13.61
CA PRO A 202 -25.90 7.90 12.67
C PRO A 202 -25.12 9.09 12.09
N VAL A 203 -24.22 9.70 12.86
CA VAL A 203 -23.37 10.80 12.38
C VAL A 203 -22.37 10.29 11.35
N SER A 204 -21.71 9.17 11.62
CA SER A 204 -20.83 8.51 10.65
C SER A 204 -21.58 8.10 9.38
N GLY A 205 -22.83 7.63 9.51
CA GLY A 205 -23.70 7.30 8.38
C GLY A 205 -24.04 8.52 7.52
N ALA A 206 -24.44 9.63 8.13
CA ALA A 206 -24.71 10.89 7.43
C ALA A 206 -23.47 11.44 6.72
N ILE A 207 -22.30 11.36 7.34
CA ILE A 207 -21.03 11.76 6.71
C ILE A 207 -20.71 10.88 5.51
N ALA A 208 -20.83 9.55 5.65
CA ALA A 208 -20.56 8.63 4.55
C ALA A 208 -21.51 8.85 3.36
N LEU A 209 -22.78 9.14 3.62
CA LEU A 209 -23.75 9.54 2.59
C LEU A 209 -23.33 10.84 1.89
N ALA A 210 -22.98 11.88 2.65
CA ALA A 210 -22.51 13.13 2.07
C ALA A 210 -21.23 12.97 1.22
N VAL A 211 -20.34 12.04 1.59
CA VAL A 211 -19.16 11.69 0.78
C VAL A 211 -19.58 11.03 -0.54
N LEU A 212 -20.53 10.10 -0.52
CA LEU A 212 -21.06 9.47 -1.74
C LEU A 212 -21.75 10.49 -2.64
N GLU A 213 -22.54 11.40 -2.07
CA GLU A 213 -23.17 12.51 -2.80
C GLU A 213 -22.14 13.42 -3.45
N ALA A 214 -21.06 13.79 -2.73
CA ALA A 214 -19.98 14.60 -3.30
C ALA A 214 -19.24 13.87 -4.44
N ILE A 215 -19.01 12.56 -4.29
CA ILE A 215 -18.39 11.75 -5.36
C ILE A 215 -19.21 11.80 -6.66
N ASP A 216 -20.54 11.72 -6.55
CA ASP A 216 -21.45 11.74 -7.70
C ASP A 216 -21.62 13.15 -8.28
N ASN A 217 -22.00 14.12 -7.42
CA ASN A 217 -22.30 15.50 -7.80
C ASN A 217 -21.09 16.24 -8.39
N ASP A 218 -19.90 16.02 -7.83
CA ASP A 218 -18.67 16.67 -8.30
C ASP A 218 -17.96 15.85 -9.39
N HIS A 219 -18.56 14.74 -9.86
CA HIS A 219 -18.04 13.87 -10.90
C HIS A 219 -16.60 13.39 -10.62
N LEU A 220 -16.33 12.97 -9.39
CA LEU A 220 -14.97 12.73 -8.93
C LEU A 220 -14.32 11.49 -9.57
N LEU A 221 -15.10 10.51 -10.03
CA LEU A 221 -14.58 9.36 -10.79
C LEU A 221 -14.05 9.81 -12.17
N GLN A 222 -14.78 10.71 -12.82
CA GLN A 222 -14.40 11.30 -14.10
C GLN A 222 -13.14 12.16 -13.91
N ASN A 223 -13.10 12.98 -12.86
CA ASN A 223 -11.91 13.77 -12.54
C ASN A 223 -10.69 12.87 -12.23
N ALA A 224 -10.88 11.81 -11.43
CA ALA A 224 -9.82 10.86 -11.11
C ALA A 224 -9.28 10.13 -12.36
N THR A 225 -10.14 9.86 -13.33
CA THR A 225 -9.76 9.29 -14.63
C THR A 225 -8.95 10.32 -15.44
N GLN A 226 -9.52 11.51 -15.67
CA GLN A 226 -8.90 12.53 -16.52
C GLN A 226 -7.54 13.00 -15.99
N ILE A 227 -7.49 13.34 -14.71
CA ILE A 227 -6.25 13.82 -14.08
C ILE A 227 -5.25 12.67 -13.88
N GLY A 228 -5.74 11.47 -13.55
CA GLY A 228 -4.89 10.28 -13.45
C GLY A 228 -4.18 9.96 -14.77
N ASP A 229 -4.92 9.94 -15.88
CA ASP A 229 -4.39 9.71 -17.22
C ASP A 229 -3.39 10.80 -17.61
N TYR A 230 -3.72 12.08 -17.36
CA TYR A 230 -2.82 13.21 -17.60
C TYR A 230 -1.50 13.11 -16.82
N VAL A 231 -1.56 12.86 -15.51
CA VAL A 231 -0.37 12.72 -14.67
C VAL A 231 0.47 11.51 -15.12
N MET A 232 -0.16 10.40 -15.49
CA MET A 232 0.55 9.22 -16.00
C MET A 232 1.29 9.53 -17.32
N GLU A 233 0.64 10.23 -18.26
CA GLU A 233 1.27 10.68 -19.50
C GLU A 233 2.47 11.58 -19.22
N LYS A 234 2.31 12.60 -18.37
CA LYS A 234 3.39 13.52 -18.01
C LYS A 234 4.54 12.85 -17.26
N CYS A 235 4.25 11.91 -16.37
CA CYS A 235 5.29 11.11 -15.76
C CYS A 235 6.06 10.30 -16.81
N ARG A 236 5.41 9.74 -17.83
CA ARG A 236 6.09 9.01 -18.92
C ARG A 236 6.97 9.93 -19.77
N GLU A 237 6.55 11.17 -20.00
CA GLU A 237 7.42 12.19 -20.61
C GLU A 237 8.67 12.43 -19.74
N LEU A 238 8.50 12.59 -18.42
CA LEU A 238 9.63 12.71 -17.48
C LEU A 238 10.49 11.45 -17.46
N GLN A 239 9.91 10.26 -17.61
CA GLN A 239 10.65 9.00 -17.69
C GLN A 239 11.53 8.94 -18.93
N ASN A 240 11.12 9.52 -20.05
CA ASN A 240 11.99 9.61 -21.22
C ASN A 240 13.16 10.58 -21.02
N LYS A 241 12.97 11.61 -20.17
CA LYS A 241 13.98 12.64 -19.89
C LYS A 241 14.96 12.23 -18.79
N HIS A 242 14.49 11.61 -17.72
CA HIS A 242 15.27 11.38 -16.50
C HIS A 242 15.51 9.90 -16.24
N TYR A 243 16.77 9.47 -16.31
CA TYR A 243 17.14 8.06 -16.16
C TYR A 243 16.69 7.43 -14.83
N ILE A 244 16.61 8.22 -13.76
CA ILE A 244 16.19 7.79 -12.42
C ILE A 244 14.80 7.15 -12.37
N ILE A 245 13.89 7.47 -13.30
CA ILE A 245 12.55 6.88 -13.31
C ILE A 245 12.63 5.51 -13.99
N GLY A 246 12.43 4.45 -13.21
CA GLY A 246 12.45 3.07 -13.67
C GLY A 246 11.09 2.61 -14.19
N ASP A 247 10.03 2.83 -13.41
CA ASP A 247 8.67 2.43 -13.75
C ASP A 247 7.63 3.47 -13.30
N ILE A 248 6.51 3.52 -14.03
CA ILE A 248 5.34 4.32 -13.70
C ILE A 248 4.11 3.43 -13.81
N ARG A 249 3.42 3.27 -12.70
CA ARG A 249 2.27 2.37 -12.58
C ARG A 249 1.17 2.99 -11.75
N GLY A 250 -0.05 2.54 -11.97
CA GLY A 250 -1.22 2.99 -11.21
C GLY A 250 -2.49 3.01 -12.04
N ARG A 251 -3.58 3.41 -11.40
CA ARG A 251 -4.90 3.62 -12.01
C ARG A 251 -5.52 4.86 -11.39
N GLY A 252 -6.13 5.73 -12.20
CA GLY A 252 -6.74 6.98 -11.75
C GLY A 252 -5.77 7.81 -10.90
N MET A 253 -6.23 8.27 -9.72
CA MET A 253 -5.40 9.03 -8.77
C MET A 253 -4.73 8.12 -7.73
N PHE A 254 -4.27 6.94 -8.12
CA PHE A 254 -3.44 6.06 -7.31
C PHE A 254 -2.26 5.58 -8.14
N LEU A 255 -1.18 6.36 -8.13
CA LEU A 255 0.00 6.17 -8.98
C LEU A 255 1.27 6.03 -8.15
N GLY A 256 2.24 5.29 -8.69
CA GLY A 256 3.59 5.12 -8.17
C GLY A 256 4.62 5.46 -9.25
N ILE A 257 5.65 6.21 -8.87
CA ILE A 257 6.83 6.50 -9.70
C ILE A 257 8.02 5.83 -9.01
N ASP A 258 8.52 4.75 -9.60
CA ASP A 258 9.58 3.91 -9.05
C ASP A 258 10.94 4.45 -9.45
N LEU A 259 11.72 4.92 -8.47
CA LEU A 259 13.02 5.51 -8.71
C LEU A 259 14.13 4.47 -8.54
N VAL A 260 14.99 4.36 -9.54
CA VAL A 260 16.05 3.36 -9.64
C VAL A 260 17.39 4.01 -9.98
N LYS A 261 18.48 3.38 -9.53
CA LYS A 261 19.84 3.79 -9.93
C LYS A 261 20.18 3.31 -11.34
N ASP A 262 19.61 2.16 -11.72
CA ASP A 262 19.78 1.56 -13.02
C ASP A 262 18.50 0.87 -13.50
N ARG A 263 18.13 1.09 -14.76
CA ARG A 263 16.89 0.57 -15.34
C ARG A 263 16.96 -0.91 -15.72
N ILE A 264 18.17 -1.44 -15.94
CA ILE A 264 18.39 -2.85 -16.30
C ILE A 264 18.35 -3.69 -15.03
N THR A 265 19.12 -3.31 -14.01
CA THR A 265 19.15 -4.05 -12.73
C THR A 265 17.90 -3.77 -11.88
N ARG A 266 17.23 -2.65 -12.12
CA ARG A 266 16.09 -2.12 -11.34
C ARG A 266 16.45 -1.86 -9.87
N GLU A 267 17.73 -1.60 -9.60
CA GLU A 267 18.25 -1.30 -8.25
C GLU A 267 17.54 -0.07 -7.68
N PRO A 268 16.85 -0.17 -6.53
CA PRO A 268 16.15 0.96 -5.90
C PRO A 268 17.08 2.14 -5.58
N ASP A 269 16.65 3.36 -5.93
CA ASP A 269 17.36 4.58 -5.50
C ASP A 269 16.70 5.22 -4.27
N THR A 270 16.91 4.59 -3.11
CA THR A 270 16.35 5.08 -1.83
C THR A 270 16.89 6.47 -1.44
N LEU A 271 18.17 6.76 -1.69
CA LEU A 271 18.78 8.04 -1.30
C LEU A 271 18.33 9.18 -2.23
N GLY A 272 18.30 8.93 -3.55
CA GLY A 272 17.72 9.87 -4.51
C GLY A 272 16.25 10.12 -4.20
N THR A 273 15.47 9.09 -3.87
CA THR A 273 14.06 9.26 -3.47
C THR A 273 13.90 10.12 -2.21
N LYS A 274 14.73 9.91 -1.18
CA LYS A 274 14.71 10.74 0.04
C LYS A 274 14.99 12.21 -0.30
N TYR A 275 15.96 12.47 -1.18
CA TYR A 275 16.25 13.81 -1.68
C TYR A 275 15.03 14.42 -2.38
N VAL A 276 14.42 13.71 -3.34
CA VAL A 276 13.24 14.19 -4.08
C VAL A 276 12.10 14.59 -3.14
N VAL A 277 11.76 13.72 -2.19
CA VAL A 277 10.67 13.98 -1.23
C VAL A 277 10.94 15.24 -0.39
N ASN A 278 12.17 15.43 0.07
CA ASN A 278 12.52 16.61 0.87
C ASN A 278 12.57 17.90 0.05
N ARG A 279 13.08 17.84 -1.18
CA ARG A 279 13.06 18.97 -2.12
C ARG A 279 11.65 19.37 -2.52
N LEU A 280 10.78 18.40 -2.81
CA LEU A 280 9.35 18.65 -3.07
C LEU A 280 8.70 19.38 -1.88
N ARG A 281 9.00 18.96 -0.64
CA ARG A 281 8.52 19.63 0.57
C ARG A 281 8.99 21.09 0.65
N GLU A 282 10.25 21.38 0.32
CA GLU A 282 10.78 22.75 0.26
C GLU A 282 10.07 23.60 -0.81
N GLU A 283 9.70 22.99 -1.94
CA GLU A 283 8.87 23.59 -3.00
C GLU A 283 7.36 23.58 -2.68
N ARG A 284 6.99 23.18 -1.46
CA ARG A 284 5.62 23.10 -0.94
C ARG A 284 4.70 22.19 -1.77
N VAL A 285 5.25 21.08 -2.23
CA VAL A 285 4.53 19.97 -2.88
C VAL A 285 4.72 18.72 -2.02
N LEU A 286 3.64 18.12 -1.52
CA LEU A 286 3.74 17.03 -0.55
C LEU A 286 3.45 15.68 -1.20
N LEU A 287 4.51 14.96 -1.53
CA LEU A 287 4.47 13.52 -1.82
C LEU A 287 5.20 12.76 -0.72
N ARG A 288 4.94 11.45 -0.62
CA ARG A 288 5.73 10.53 0.19
C ARG A 288 6.30 9.43 -0.68
N SER A 289 7.32 8.77 -0.17
CA SER A 289 7.81 7.50 -0.69
C SER A 289 7.18 6.32 0.05
N ASP A 290 6.85 5.27 -0.69
CA ASP A 290 6.39 3.96 -0.21
C ASP A 290 7.27 2.84 -0.81
N GLY A 291 6.81 1.59 -0.70
CA GLY A 291 7.52 0.41 -1.17
C GLY A 291 8.46 -0.14 -0.13
N PRO A 292 8.92 -1.39 -0.31
CA PRO A 292 9.80 -2.04 0.65
C PRO A 292 11.17 -1.37 0.79
N PHE A 293 11.59 -0.59 -0.21
CA PHE A 293 12.85 0.16 -0.24
C PHE A 293 12.65 1.69 -0.14
N ASN A 294 11.44 2.18 0.14
CA ASN A 294 11.13 3.62 0.20
C ASN A 294 11.58 4.39 -1.05
N ASN A 295 11.52 3.78 -2.23
CA ASN A 295 12.01 4.34 -3.49
C ASN A 295 10.90 4.68 -4.49
N ILE A 296 9.64 4.58 -4.07
CA ILE A 296 8.48 4.79 -4.95
C ILE A 296 7.73 6.02 -4.50
N LEU A 297 7.78 7.09 -5.29
CA LEU A 297 6.96 8.28 -5.02
C LEU A 297 5.49 7.93 -5.22
N LYS A 298 4.68 8.23 -4.21
CA LYS A 298 3.26 7.87 -4.18
C LYS A 298 2.39 9.08 -4.44
N PHE A 299 1.61 9.01 -5.52
CA PHE A 299 0.60 10.00 -5.89
C PHE A 299 -0.80 9.47 -5.55
N LYS A 300 -1.42 10.06 -4.54
CA LYS A 300 -2.81 9.78 -4.13
C LYS A 300 -3.48 11.02 -3.51
N PRO A 301 -3.63 12.12 -4.29
CA PRO A 301 -4.14 13.38 -3.77
C PRO A 301 -5.63 13.27 -3.38
N PRO A 302 -6.23 14.29 -2.76
CA PRO A 302 -7.69 14.43 -2.72
C PRO A 302 -8.30 14.31 -4.14
N MET A 303 -9.50 13.76 -4.27
CA MET A 303 -10.08 13.53 -5.62
C MET A 303 -10.50 14.82 -6.35
N CYS A 304 -10.49 15.97 -5.66
CA CYS A 304 -10.68 17.29 -6.27
C CYS A 304 -9.37 17.91 -6.81
N PHE A 305 -8.24 17.18 -6.78
CA PHE A 305 -6.98 17.61 -7.40
C PHE A 305 -7.20 17.89 -8.89
N ASN A 306 -6.72 19.03 -9.37
CA ASN A 306 -7.04 19.52 -10.71
C ASN A 306 -5.80 19.67 -11.60
N MET A 307 -6.02 20.11 -12.84
CA MET A 307 -4.97 20.27 -13.86
C MET A 307 -3.84 21.22 -13.41
N LYS A 308 -4.17 22.34 -12.75
CA LYS A 308 -3.16 23.31 -12.29
C LYS A 308 -2.27 22.70 -11.20
N ASP A 309 -2.85 21.89 -10.31
CA ASP A 309 -2.10 21.19 -9.29
C ASP A 309 -1.18 20.14 -9.92
N ALA A 310 -1.67 19.43 -10.94
CA ALA A 310 -0.89 18.46 -11.71
C ALA A 310 0.29 19.13 -12.43
N ASP A 311 0.05 20.22 -13.15
CA ASP A 311 1.09 20.98 -13.86
C ASP A 311 2.17 21.47 -12.91
N ARG A 312 1.78 22.05 -11.77
CA ARG A 312 2.73 22.50 -10.75
C ARG A 312 3.55 21.34 -10.22
N MET A 313 2.93 20.19 -9.93
CA MET A 313 3.63 19.01 -9.43
C MET A 313 4.63 18.48 -10.47
N ILE A 314 4.21 18.32 -11.73
CA ILE A 314 5.05 17.80 -12.82
C ILE A 314 6.24 18.73 -13.09
N ALA A 315 6.02 20.04 -13.18
CA ALA A 315 7.11 21.01 -13.38
C ALA A 315 8.10 21.01 -12.21
N THR A 316 7.62 20.82 -10.98
CA THR A 316 8.49 20.73 -9.80
C THR A 316 9.29 19.43 -9.80
N LEU A 317 8.68 18.30 -10.19
CA LEU A 317 9.37 17.03 -10.34
C LEU A 317 10.47 17.11 -11.41
N ASP A 318 10.17 17.67 -12.57
CA ASP A 318 11.12 17.88 -13.67
C ASP A 318 12.39 18.62 -13.19
N LYS A 319 12.18 19.77 -12.54
CA LYS A 319 13.26 20.57 -11.94
C LYS A 319 14.12 19.73 -10.99
N ILE A 320 13.49 19.02 -10.05
CA ILE A 320 14.20 18.26 -9.02
C ILE A 320 14.92 17.05 -9.61
N PHE A 321 14.36 16.38 -10.62
CA PHE A 321 15.04 15.27 -11.28
C PHE A 321 16.27 15.74 -12.06
N THR A 322 16.23 16.92 -12.69
CA THR A 322 17.43 17.55 -13.26
C THR A 322 18.48 17.88 -12.19
N GLU A 323 18.08 18.30 -10.99
CA GLU A 323 19.03 18.55 -9.87
C GLU A 323 19.81 17.27 -9.47
N ILE A 324 19.19 16.09 -9.59
CA ILE A 324 19.75 14.79 -9.15
C ILE A 324 20.74 14.20 -10.16
N GLU A 325 20.61 14.55 -11.44
CA GLU A 325 21.54 14.10 -12.48
C GLU A 325 23.00 14.56 -12.20
N ASP A 326 23.17 15.59 -11.36
CA ASP A 326 24.44 15.93 -10.72
C ASP A 326 24.62 15.20 -9.38
N ILE A 327 25.32 14.06 -9.41
CA ILE A 327 25.58 13.17 -8.26
C ILE A 327 26.22 13.91 -7.06
N SER A 328 26.95 15.01 -7.28
CA SER A 328 27.58 15.79 -6.21
C SER A 328 26.56 16.48 -5.31
N THR A 329 25.40 16.85 -5.88
CA THR A 329 24.30 17.54 -5.20
C THR A 329 23.60 16.63 -4.18
N VAL A 330 23.37 15.36 -4.54
CA VAL A 330 22.65 14.39 -3.70
C VAL A 330 23.44 14.04 -2.44
N HIS A 331 24.75 13.78 -2.58
CA HIS A 331 25.60 13.40 -1.45
C HIS A 331 25.75 14.54 -0.44
N LYS A 332 25.96 15.77 -0.93
CA LYS A 332 26.09 16.95 -0.07
C LYS A 332 24.80 17.23 0.70
N TYR A 333 23.65 17.21 0.01
CA TYR A 333 22.36 17.47 0.65
C TYR A 333 22.00 16.44 1.71
N ASN A 334 22.23 15.15 1.45
CA ASN A 334 21.94 14.10 2.43
C ASN A 334 22.85 14.23 3.68
N ALA A 335 24.12 14.57 3.51
CA ALA A 335 25.02 14.84 4.64
C ALA A 335 24.52 16.01 5.49
N ASP A 336 24.08 17.11 4.85
CA ASP A 336 23.53 18.29 5.55
C ASP A 336 22.24 17.96 6.33
N ILE A 337 21.37 17.09 5.79
CA ILE A 337 20.17 16.62 6.50
C ILE A 337 20.54 15.76 7.69
N GLU A 338 21.43 14.79 7.53
CA GLU A 338 21.85 13.92 8.63
C GLU A 338 22.47 14.74 9.77
N GLU A 339 23.24 15.78 9.43
CA GLU A 339 23.76 16.73 10.41
C GLU A 339 22.63 17.48 11.13
N ARG A 340 21.65 18.04 10.40
CA ARG A 340 20.50 18.74 11.03
C ARG A 340 19.65 17.83 11.90
N GLU A 341 19.39 16.60 11.47
CA GLU A 341 18.62 15.60 12.23
C GLU A 341 19.35 15.18 13.52
N LYS A 342 20.68 15.08 13.47
CA LYS A 342 21.52 14.79 14.65
C LYS A 342 21.44 15.88 15.71
N TYR A 343 21.25 17.14 15.32
CA TYR A 343 21.15 18.28 16.24
C TYR A 343 19.72 18.69 16.61
N HIS A 344 18.67 18.13 15.97
CA HIS A 344 17.27 18.45 16.27
C HIS A 344 16.52 17.35 17.04
N PHE A 345 17.15 16.20 17.30
CA PHE A 345 16.67 15.23 18.30
C PHE A 345 17.30 15.50 19.67
N HIS A 346 16.90 16.59 20.30
CA HIS A 346 16.80 16.63 21.75
C HIS A 346 15.32 16.53 22.12
N PRO A 347 14.85 15.42 22.72
CA PRO A 347 13.56 15.45 23.37
C PRO A 347 13.67 16.52 24.46
N THR A 348 12.97 17.63 24.28
CA THR A 348 12.87 18.69 25.28
C THR A 348 12.59 18.04 26.63
N SER A 349 13.49 18.36 27.56
CA SER A 349 13.44 18.06 28.98
C SER A 349 12.03 17.97 29.52
N GLN A 350 11.81 16.91 30.31
CA GLN A 350 10.67 16.72 31.19
C GLN A 350 10.20 18.05 31.79
N ILE A 351 8.98 18.47 31.45
CA ILE A 351 8.26 19.44 32.26
C ILE A 351 7.93 18.71 33.58
N SER A 352 8.79 18.91 34.57
CA SER A 352 8.53 18.54 35.96
C SER A 352 7.39 19.40 36.48
N VAL A 353 6.18 18.84 36.49
CA VAL A 353 5.06 19.42 37.23
C VAL A 353 5.33 19.17 38.71
N LYS A 354 5.86 20.18 39.41
CA LYS A 354 5.92 20.16 40.87
C LYS A 354 4.49 20.19 41.43
N PRO A 355 4.13 19.33 42.39
CA PRO A 355 2.84 19.42 43.06
C PRO A 355 2.84 20.67 43.93
N THR A 356 1.94 21.61 43.65
CA THR A 356 1.62 22.70 44.59
C THR A 356 0.91 22.10 45.80
N SER A 357 1.48 22.38 46.98
CA SER A 357 0.99 21.98 48.28
C SER A 357 -0.43 22.49 48.54
N LYS A 358 -1.24 21.60 49.13
CA LYS A 358 -2.53 21.81 49.80
C LYS A 358 -2.73 23.23 50.34
N SER A 359 -3.78 23.91 49.88
CA SER A 359 -4.43 24.98 50.62
C SER A 359 -5.28 24.36 51.73
N LYS A 360 -4.96 24.68 52.98
CA LYS A 360 -5.93 24.68 54.07
C LYS A 360 -6.84 25.88 53.89
N LEU A 361 -8.12 25.64 53.67
CA LEU A 361 -9.26 26.23 54.38
C LEU A 361 -10.53 25.49 53.95
#